data_AF-A0A6G1CDS2-F1
#
_entry.id   AF-A0A6G1CDS2-F1
#
_cell.length_a   1.000
_cell.length_b   1.000
_cell.length_c   1.000
_cell.angle_alpha   90.00
_cell.angle_beta   90.00
_cell.angle_gamma   90.00
#
_symmetry.space_group_name_H-M   'P 1'
#
loop_
_entity.id
_entity.type
_entity.pdbx_description
1 polymer ?
#
loop_
_entity_poly.entity_id
_entity_poly.type
_entity_poly.pdbx_seq_one_letter_code
_entity_poly.pdbx_strand_id
1 'polypeptide(L)'
;MISSKKLAQLSKKWQGMGAIGRKRVTAASETKEIIHSSPCSSVAGKGNCIVYSCDGRRFEIPLAYLRTAVFAELLRMSQEEFGFTSDGRITLPCDTAVMEYVMSLLRREPSEEVEKALLSSILMPCNHPSRMVQPLCQHFAVCSS
;
A
#
# COMPACT_ATOMS: atom_id res chain seq x y z
N MET A 1 39.86 -23.86 -8.49
CA MET A 1 39.97 -22.91 -7.36
C MET A 1 40.52 -21.59 -7.89
N ILE A 2 39.83 -20.46 -7.68
CA ILE A 2 40.29 -19.14 -8.14
C ILE A 2 41.41 -18.67 -7.22
N SER A 3 42.55 -18.26 -7.79
CA SER A 3 43.73 -17.82 -7.04
C SER A 3 43.52 -16.44 -6.41
N SER A 4 44.05 -16.24 -5.19
CA SER A 4 44.02 -15.00 -4.41
C SER A 4 44.58 -13.79 -5.17
N LYS A 5 45.49 -14.01 -6.12
CA LYS A 5 46.05 -12.97 -7.00
C LYS A 5 45.02 -12.42 -7.98
N LYS A 6 44.06 -13.25 -8.42
CA LYS A 6 42.97 -12.87 -9.33
C LYS A 6 41.91 -12.02 -8.62
N LEU A 7 41.65 -12.30 -7.33
CA LEU A 7 40.81 -11.46 -6.47
C LEU A 7 41.44 -10.09 -6.20
N ALA A 8 42.75 -10.04 -5.96
CA ALA A 8 43.47 -8.78 -5.75
C ALA A 8 43.54 -7.89 -7.02
N GLN A 9 43.49 -8.47 -8.22
CA GLN A 9 43.38 -7.69 -9.45
C GLN A 9 41.97 -7.13 -9.68
N LEU A 10 40.93 -7.88 -9.29
CA LEU A 10 39.56 -7.39 -9.39
C LEU A 10 39.34 -6.18 -8.48
N SER A 11 39.84 -6.16 -7.24
CA SER A 11 39.66 -5.03 -6.33
C SER A 11 40.27 -3.71 -6.84
N LYS A 12 41.41 -3.77 -7.54
CA LYS A 12 42.06 -2.58 -8.12
C LYS A 12 41.23 -1.93 -9.22
N LYS A 13 40.43 -2.71 -9.96
CA LYS A 13 39.59 -2.19 -11.06
C LYS A 13 38.34 -1.44 -10.54
N TRP A 14 37.87 -1.76 -9.34
CA TRP A 14 36.70 -1.10 -8.73
C TRP A 14 37.05 0.23 -8.05
N GLN A 15 38.33 0.49 -7.75
CA GLN A 15 38.76 1.78 -7.20
C GLN A 15 38.76 2.93 -8.23
N GLY A 16 38.69 2.62 -9.53
CA GLY A 16 38.63 3.63 -10.60
C GLY A 16 37.23 4.19 -10.89
N MET A 17 36.18 3.70 -10.23
CA MET A 17 34.78 4.10 -10.49
C MET A 17 34.17 4.98 -9.39
N GLY A 18 35.00 5.59 -8.54
CA GLY A 18 34.58 6.31 -7.32
C GLY A 18 34.63 7.84 -7.37
N ALA A 19 34.55 8.47 -8.54
CA ALA A 19 34.58 9.94 -8.66
C ALA A 19 33.39 10.48 -9.46
N ILE A 20 32.17 10.37 -8.91
CA ILE A 20 31.05 11.25 -9.26
C ILE A 20 30.55 11.95 -7.98
N GLY A 21 30.82 13.26 -7.97
CA GLY A 21 30.34 14.35 -7.12
C GLY A 21 29.55 14.06 -5.84
N ARG A 22 30.19 14.36 -4.70
CA ARG A 22 29.49 14.75 -3.47
C ARG A 22 28.81 16.11 -3.67
N LYS A 23 27.49 16.17 -3.84
CA LYS A 23 26.69 17.36 -3.51
C LYS A 23 26.11 17.18 -2.11
N ARG A 24 26.41 18.13 -1.23
CA ARG A 24 26.06 18.20 0.20
C ARG A 24 24.59 17.82 0.45
N VAL A 25 24.36 16.87 1.37
CA VAL A 25 23.09 16.64 2.05
C VAL A 25 23.25 17.18 3.47
N THR A 26 22.47 18.20 3.81
CA THR A 26 22.20 18.61 5.18
C THR A 26 21.23 17.62 5.82
N ALA A 27 21.53 17.19 7.03
CA ALA A 27 20.76 16.25 7.81
C ALA A 27 19.51 16.87 8.45
N ALA A 28 18.44 16.06 8.55
CA ALA A 28 17.33 16.02 9.52
C ALA A 28 16.11 15.44 8.76
N SER A 29 15.35 14.45 9.20
CA SER A 29 15.15 13.82 10.50
C SER A 29 14.73 12.36 10.25
N GLU A 30 14.95 11.55 11.28
CA GLU A 30 14.65 10.12 11.39
C GLU A 30 13.16 9.82 11.14
N THR A 31 12.88 8.78 10.34
CA THR A 31 12.11 7.60 10.79
C THR A 31 12.30 6.51 9.74
N LYS A 32 12.93 5.44 10.21
CA LYS A 32 13.07 4.14 9.56
C LYS A 32 11.66 3.56 9.38
N GLU A 33 11.21 3.38 8.16
CA GLU A 33 10.34 2.25 7.83
C GLU A 33 10.77 1.68 6.48
N ILE A 34 11.04 0.38 6.53
CA ILE A 34 11.53 -0.41 5.41
C ILE A 34 10.33 -0.56 4.47
N ILE A 35 10.32 0.18 3.36
CA ILE A 35 9.41 -0.10 2.26
C ILE A 35 9.88 -1.43 1.66
N HIS A 36 9.42 -2.53 2.23
CA HIS A 36 9.38 -3.82 1.56
C HIS A 36 8.55 -3.59 0.29
N SER A 37 9.24 -3.66 -0.84
CA SER A 37 8.66 -3.62 -2.17
C SER A 37 7.48 -4.58 -2.22
N SER A 38 6.27 -4.00 -2.20
CA SER A 38 5.05 -4.68 -2.55
C SER A 38 5.17 -5.23 -3.97
N PRO A 39 4.44 -6.29 -4.35
CA PRO A 39 4.64 -6.97 -5.64
C PRO A 39 4.19 -6.14 -6.86
N CYS A 40 3.87 -4.86 -6.68
CA CYS A 40 3.57 -3.97 -7.79
C CYS A 40 4.89 -3.40 -8.34
N SER A 41 5.50 -4.11 -9.30
CA SER A 41 6.70 -3.64 -9.99
C SER A 41 6.44 -2.25 -10.59
N SER A 42 7.16 -1.26 -10.08
CA SER A 42 7.11 0.12 -10.54
C SER A 42 7.64 0.22 -11.98
N VAL A 43 6.72 0.43 -12.92
CA VAL A 43 6.97 1.10 -14.19
C VAL A 43 5.96 2.23 -14.30
N ALA A 44 6.47 3.44 -14.49
CA ALA A 44 5.76 4.69 -14.33
C ALA A 44 4.47 4.79 -15.19
N GLY A 45 3.36 5.09 -14.53
CA GLY A 45 2.32 5.98 -15.06
C GLY A 45 1.12 5.39 -15.80
N LYS A 46 1.03 4.08 -16.03
CA LYS A 46 -0.12 3.51 -16.77
C LYS A 46 -0.44 2.05 -16.43
N GLY A 47 -0.52 1.75 -15.13
CA GLY A 47 -0.93 0.44 -14.65
C GLY A 47 -2.22 0.53 -13.86
N ASN A 48 -2.92 -0.60 -13.78
CA ASN A 48 -3.97 -0.82 -12.80
C ASN A 48 -3.51 -1.92 -11.84
N CYS A 49 -3.87 -1.77 -10.56
CA CYS A 49 -3.75 -2.77 -9.52
C CYS A 49 -5.07 -3.54 -9.41
N ILE A 50 -4.99 -4.82 -9.11
CA ILE A 50 -6.16 -5.62 -8.76
C ILE A 50 -6.25 -5.73 -7.25
N VAL A 51 -7.38 -5.31 -6.69
CA VAL A 51 -7.70 -5.49 -5.28
C VAL A 51 -9.06 -6.18 -5.13
N TYR A 52 -9.32 -6.69 -3.94
CA TYR A 52 -10.56 -7.36 -3.59
C TYR A 52 -11.23 -6.60 -2.46
N SER A 53 -12.55 -6.47 -2.51
CA SER A 53 -13.35 -6.07 -1.34
C SER A 53 -13.52 -7.25 -0.39
N CYS A 54 -14.08 -6.97 0.78
CA CYS A 54 -14.30 -7.94 1.82
C CYS A 54 -15.25 -9.08 1.44
N ASP A 55 -16.23 -8.79 0.59
CA ASP A 55 -17.16 -9.74 -0.01
C ASP A 55 -16.56 -10.47 -1.23
N GLY A 56 -15.25 -10.29 -1.48
CA GLY A 56 -14.50 -11.00 -2.51
C GLY A 56 -14.67 -10.45 -3.92
N ARG A 57 -15.35 -9.30 -4.11
CA ARG A 57 -15.47 -8.68 -5.44
C ARG A 57 -14.14 -8.09 -5.89
N ARG A 58 -13.81 -8.28 -7.17
CA ARG A 58 -12.56 -7.83 -7.79
C ARG A 58 -12.70 -6.43 -8.36
N PHE A 59 -11.76 -5.55 -8.05
CA PHE A 59 -11.69 -4.18 -8.58
C PHE A 59 -10.36 -3.93 -9.28
N GLU A 60 -10.42 -3.26 -10.42
CA GLU A 60 -9.26 -2.77 -11.15
C GLU A 60 -9.07 -1.27 -10.87
N ILE A 61 -7.97 -0.92 -10.23
CA ILE A 61 -7.75 0.39 -9.64
C ILE A 61 -6.51 1.02 -10.28
N PRO A 62 -6.62 2.22 -10.88
CA PRO A 62 -5.46 2.91 -11.40
C PRO A 62 -4.38 3.07 -10.33
N LEU A 63 -3.12 2.80 -10.68
CA LEU A 63 -2.00 2.98 -9.74
C LEU A 63 -1.91 4.41 -9.20
N ALA A 64 -2.42 5.38 -9.96
CA ALA A 64 -2.54 6.77 -9.55
C ALA A 64 -3.47 7.00 -8.34
N TYR A 65 -4.34 6.05 -7.99
CA TYR A 65 -5.19 6.12 -6.80
C TYR A 65 -4.50 5.57 -5.57
N LEU A 66 -3.51 4.69 -5.71
CA LEU A 66 -2.80 4.12 -4.55
C LEU A 66 -1.98 5.16 -3.76
N ARG A 67 -1.78 6.35 -4.32
CA ARG A 67 -1.12 7.49 -3.67
C ARG A 67 -2.08 8.43 -2.94
N THR A 68 -3.41 8.21 -3.01
CA THR A 68 -4.38 9.03 -2.27
C THR A 68 -4.34 8.62 -0.80
N ALA A 69 -4.68 9.55 0.10
CA ALA A 69 -4.69 9.25 1.53
C ALA A 69 -5.75 8.17 1.85
N VAL A 70 -6.86 8.15 1.10
CA VAL A 70 -7.88 7.09 1.18
C VAL A 70 -7.30 5.70 0.92
N PHE A 71 -6.58 5.50 -0.19
CA PHE A 71 -6.00 4.18 -0.49
C PHE A 71 -4.84 3.84 0.41
N ALA A 72 -4.01 4.81 0.80
CA ALA A 72 -2.94 4.59 1.76
C ALA A 72 -3.50 4.03 3.08
N GLU A 73 -4.61 4.60 3.56
CA GLU A 73 -5.27 4.17 4.78
C GLU A 73 -5.94 2.80 4.63
N LEU A 74 -6.67 2.57 3.54
CA LEU A 74 -7.27 1.25 3.26
C LEU A 74 -6.22 0.15 3.14
N LEU A 75 -5.05 0.44 2.56
CA LEU A 75 -3.94 -0.51 2.46
C LEU A 75 -3.27 -0.76 3.81
N ARG A 76 -3.13 0.28 4.66
CA ARG A 76 -2.63 0.12 6.04
C ARG A 76 -3.56 -0.80 6.83
N MET A 77 -4.86 -0.53 6.81
CA MET A 77 -5.86 -1.36 7.48
C MET A 77 -5.90 -2.79 6.89
N SER A 78 -5.79 -2.92 5.57
CA SER A 78 -5.71 -4.22 4.88
C SER A 78 -4.53 -5.05 5.37
N GLN A 79 -3.36 -4.43 5.49
CA GLN A 79 -2.16 -5.10 6.02
C GLN A 79 -2.34 -5.53 7.47
N GLU A 80 -3.01 -4.72 8.30
CA GLU A 80 -3.27 -5.03 9.71
C GLU A 80 -4.28 -6.17 9.89
N GLU A 81 -5.32 -6.22 9.05
CA GLU A 81 -6.40 -7.21 9.18
C GLU A 81 -6.11 -8.53 8.43
N PHE A 82 -5.60 -8.48 7.20
CA PHE A 82 -5.40 -9.66 6.35
C PHE A 82 -3.93 -10.07 6.23
N GLY A 83 -3.01 -9.14 6.49
CA GLY A 83 -1.62 -9.28 6.08
C GLY A 83 -1.47 -9.32 4.55
N PHE A 84 -0.23 -9.46 4.09
CA PHE A 84 0.06 -9.81 2.70
C PHE A 84 0.32 -11.31 2.64
N THR A 85 -0.72 -12.07 2.32
CA THR A 85 -0.63 -13.51 2.10
C THR A 85 0.29 -13.83 0.92
N SER A 86 0.90 -15.01 0.93
CA SER A 86 1.84 -15.45 -0.13
C SER A 86 1.22 -15.53 -1.54
N ASP A 87 -0.12 -15.51 -1.64
CA ASP A 87 -0.84 -15.46 -2.91
C ASP A 87 -0.83 -14.06 -3.57
N GLY A 88 -0.28 -13.05 -2.88
CA GLY A 88 -0.16 -11.68 -3.39
C GLY A 88 -1.50 -10.96 -3.54
N ARG A 89 -2.57 -11.49 -2.93
CA ARG A 89 -3.90 -10.86 -2.96
C ARG A 89 -3.95 -9.68 -2.00
N ILE A 90 -4.45 -8.54 -2.47
CA ILE A 90 -4.75 -7.38 -1.65
C ILE A 90 -6.26 -7.33 -1.41
N THR A 91 -6.69 -7.62 -0.19
CA THR A 91 -8.10 -7.53 0.22
C THR A 91 -8.29 -6.29 1.07
N LEU A 92 -9.10 -5.33 0.64
CA LEU A 92 -9.38 -4.13 1.41
C LEU A 92 -10.47 -4.40 2.46
N PRO A 93 -10.40 -3.74 3.62
CA PRO A 93 -11.39 -3.84 4.68
C PRO A 93 -12.59 -2.95 4.33
N CYS A 94 -13.20 -3.18 3.18
CA CYS A 94 -14.42 -2.51 2.75
C CYS A 94 -15.26 -3.40 1.85
N ASP A 95 -16.58 -3.25 1.95
CA ASP A 95 -17.50 -3.92 1.03
C ASP A 95 -17.50 -3.27 -0.35
N THR A 96 -18.19 -3.93 -1.29
CA THR A 96 -18.32 -3.42 -2.66
C THR A 96 -18.91 -2.02 -2.70
N ALA A 97 -19.94 -1.72 -1.90
CA ALA A 97 -20.65 -0.44 -1.99
C ALA A 97 -19.73 0.71 -1.57
N VAL A 98 -18.95 0.52 -0.51
CA VAL A 98 -17.93 1.48 -0.07
C VAL A 98 -16.85 1.63 -1.14
N MET A 99 -16.36 0.53 -1.72
CA MET A 99 -15.36 0.59 -2.80
C MET A 99 -15.88 1.36 -4.03
N GLU A 100 -17.11 1.10 -4.47
CA GLU A 100 -17.74 1.81 -5.59
C GLU A 100 -17.88 3.30 -5.31
N TYR A 101 -18.25 3.66 -4.08
CA TYR A 101 -18.32 5.05 -3.64
C TYR A 101 -16.94 5.71 -3.68
N VAL A 102 -15.91 5.09 -3.09
CA VAL A 102 -14.53 5.59 -3.09
C VAL A 102 -14.03 5.81 -4.52
N MET A 103 -14.21 4.83 -5.40
CA MET A 103 -13.79 4.92 -6.79
C MET A 103 -14.52 6.05 -7.53
N SER A 104 -15.82 6.20 -7.30
CA SER A 104 -16.63 7.26 -7.90
C SER A 104 -16.21 8.64 -7.40
N LEU A 105 -15.86 8.76 -6.13
CA LEU A 105 -15.40 9.99 -5.52
C LEU A 105 -14.04 10.41 -6.09
N LEU A 106 -13.06 9.49 -6.10
CA LEU A 106 -11.71 9.77 -6.60
C LEU A 106 -11.67 10.11 -8.09
N ARG A 107 -12.58 9.55 -8.89
CA ARG A 107 -12.76 9.93 -10.31
C ARG A 107 -13.16 11.40 -10.50
N ARG A 108 -13.75 12.02 -9.48
CA ARG A 108 -14.22 13.40 -9.52
C ARG A 108 -13.24 14.39 -8.87
N GLU A 109 -12.04 13.91 -8.48
CA GLU A 109 -11.01 14.72 -7.81
C GLU A 109 -11.58 15.46 -6.59
N PRO A 110 -11.85 14.76 -5.48
CA PRO A 110 -12.50 15.37 -4.32
C PRO A 110 -11.59 16.46 -3.73
N SER A 111 -12.20 17.45 -3.07
CA SER A 111 -11.44 18.40 -2.27
C SER A 111 -10.81 17.70 -1.06
N GLU A 112 -9.76 18.29 -0.50
CA GLU A 112 -9.06 17.75 0.66
C GLU A 112 -10.00 17.57 1.87
N GLU A 113 -10.98 18.47 2.03
CA GLU A 113 -12.00 18.38 3.09
C GLU A 113 -12.89 17.15 2.92
N VAL A 114 -13.27 16.84 1.68
CA VAL A 114 -14.09 15.66 1.37
C VAL A 114 -13.29 14.38 1.58
N GLU A 115 -12.01 14.37 1.20
CA GLU A 115 -11.10 13.24 1.46
C GLU A 115 -10.93 13.00 2.96
N LYS A 116 -10.72 14.06 3.75
CA LYS A 116 -10.64 14.00 5.22
C LYS A 116 -11.93 13.52 5.86
N ALA A 117 -13.08 14.00 5.38
CA ALA A 117 -14.38 13.56 5.89
C ALA A 117 -14.62 12.07 5.62
N LEU A 118 -14.28 11.60 4.42
CA LEU A 118 -14.32 10.17 4.08
C LEU A 118 -13.42 9.35 5.00
N LEU A 119 -12.15 9.74 5.15
CA LEU A 119 -11.21 9.08 6.06
C LEU A 119 -11.72 9.05 7.49
N SER A 120 -12.26 10.16 7.99
CA SER A 120 -12.87 10.23 9.31
C SER A 120 -14.04 9.25 9.45
N SER A 121 -14.86 9.07 8.42
CA SER A 121 -15.96 8.10 8.42
C SER A 121 -15.48 6.64 8.39
N ILE A 122 -14.33 6.36 7.75
CA ILE A 122 -13.73 5.01 7.72
C ILE A 122 -13.09 4.69 9.08
N LEU A 123 -12.38 5.66 9.67
CA LEU A 123 -11.64 5.53 10.92
C LEU A 123 -12.51 5.57 12.17
N MET A 124 -13.66 6.25 12.10
CA MET A 124 -14.63 6.34 13.19
C MET A 124 -15.93 5.66 12.76
N PRO A 125 -16.00 4.32 12.80
CA PRO A 125 -17.29 3.64 12.69
C PRO A 125 -18.22 4.26 13.73
N CYS A 126 -19.39 4.73 13.31
CA CYS A 126 -20.34 5.37 14.20
C CYS A 126 -20.49 4.56 15.49
N ASN A 127 -20.31 5.20 16.65
CA ASN A 127 -20.42 4.63 18.00
C ASN A 127 -21.86 4.19 18.33
N HIS A 128 -22.42 3.29 17.54
CA HIS A 128 -23.59 2.53 17.92
C HIS A 128 -23.15 1.51 18.98
N PRO A 129 -23.72 1.52 20.19
CA PRO A 129 -23.26 0.68 21.31
C PRO A 129 -23.39 -0.83 21.08
N SER A 130 -23.93 -1.29 19.95
CA SER A 130 -23.94 -2.70 19.55
C SER A 130 -22.92 -3.08 18.47
N ARG A 131 -22.12 -2.14 17.96
CA ARG A 131 -21.08 -2.42 16.98
C ARG A 131 -19.73 -2.55 17.68
N MET A 132 -19.59 -3.60 18.50
CA MET A 132 -18.28 -4.15 18.86
C MET A 132 -17.47 -4.21 17.58
N VAL A 133 -16.37 -3.45 17.47
CA VAL A 133 -15.46 -3.32 16.32
C VAL A 133 -15.68 -4.44 15.31
N GLN A 134 -16.68 -4.27 14.45
CA GLN A 134 -16.94 -5.26 13.41
C GLN A 134 -15.93 -4.89 12.34
N PRO A 135 -14.96 -5.78 12.05
CA PRO A 135 -14.18 -5.64 10.83
C PRO A 135 -15.19 -5.43 9.69
N LEU A 136 -14.89 -4.53 8.75
CA LEU A 136 -15.78 -4.27 7.61
C LEU A 136 -16.08 -5.55 6.80
N CYS A 137 -15.36 -6.63 7.10
CA CYS A 137 -15.43 -7.94 6.47
C CYS A 137 -16.23 -9.01 7.23
N GLN A 138 -16.72 -8.75 8.46
CA GLN A 138 -17.30 -9.81 9.30
C GLN A 138 -18.73 -10.26 8.98
N HIS A 139 -19.30 -9.91 7.82
CA HIS A 139 -20.62 -10.42 7.48
C HIS A 139 -20.67 -11.92 7.14
N PHE A 140 -19.53 -12.61 6.98
CA PHE A 140 -19.49 -14.00 6.51
C PHE A 140 -19.17 -15.07 7.56
N ALA A 141 -18.90 -14.71 8.83
CA ALA A 141 -18.50 -15.69 9.84
C ALA A 141 -19.66 -16.24 10.70
N VAL A 142 -20.91 -15.88 10.42
CA VAL A 142 -22.06 -16.32 11.22
C VAL A 142 -23.04 -17.11 10.35
N CYS A 143 -23.21 -18.38 10.72
CA CYS A 143 -24.15 -19.38 10.20
C CYS A 143 -23.71 -20.17 8.96
N SER A 144 -22.84 -21.17 9.16
CA SER A 144 -23.06 -22.49 8.54
C SER A 144 -23.27 -23.50 9.66
N SER A 145 -24.45 -24.15 9.61
CA SER A 145 -25.02 -25.07 10.59
C SER A 145 -24.19 -26.32 10.86
#